data_AF-A0A401TF59-F1
#
_entry.id   AF-A0A401TF59-F1
#
_cell.length_a   1.000
_cell.length_b   1.000
_cell.length_c   1.000
_cell.angle_alpha   90.00
_cell.angle_beta   90.00
_cell.angle_gamma   90.00
#
_symmetry.space_group_name_H-M   'P 1'
#
loop_
_entity.id
_entity.type
_entity.pdbx_description
1 polymer ?
#
loop_
_entity_poly.entity_id
_entity_poly.type
_entity_poly.pdbx_seq_one_letter_code
_entity_poly.pdbx_strand_id
1 'polypeptide(L)'
;MLIQVVPVLSADEVILRPTGYQLTVEYLEENSFSVPILVAKKDGLGMTVPSSSFTVTDVERFVGSEKIIDVIDVARQADCKMKLGDFVKYYNSSCRPKVLNVISLEFSDTRLSNLVETPKLVRKLSWVENLWPESSLFERPSVQKYCLMGVQDSYTDFHIDFGGTSVWYHVLK
;
A
#
# COMPACT_ATOMS: atom_id res chain seq x y z
N MET A 1 -31.46 -19.18 7.68
CA MET A 1 -30.75 -18.16 8.48
C MET A 1 -30.63 -16.92 7.61
N LEU A 2 -31.47 -15.91 7.84
CA LEU A 2 -31.41 -14.66 7.07
C LEU A 2 -30.24 -13.84 7.62
N ILE A 3 -29.21 -13.63 6.81
CA ILE A 3 -28.14 -12.69 7.14
C ILE A 3 -28.76 -11.30 7.07
N GLN A 4 -28.96 -10.68 8.23
CA GLN A 4 -29.45 -9.31 8.32
C GLN A 4 -28.31 -8.41 7.81
N VAL A 5 -28.49 -7.80 6.64
CA VAL A 5 -27.53 -6.82 6.12
C VAL A 5 -27.66 -5.57 6.99
N VAL A 6 -26.80 -5.47 7.99
CA VAL A 6 -26.66 -4.24 8.79
C VAL A 6 -26.05 -3.19 7.87
N PRO A 7 -26.64 -1.98 7.75
CA PRO A 7 -26.01 -0.90 6.99
C PRO A 7 -24.62 -0.63 7.56
N VAL A 8 -23.62 -0.57 6.70
CA VAL A 8 -22.27 -0.14 7.11
C VAL A 8 -22.36 1.35 7.44
N LEU A 9 -21.96 1.72 8.66
CA LEU A 9 -21.89 3.12 9.08
C LEU A 9 -20.90 3.89 8.20
N SER A 10 -21.16 5.18 7.97
CA SER A 10 -20.24 5.98 7.16
C SER A 10 -18.93 6.17 7.90
N ALA A 11 -17.81 6.00 7.19
CA ALA A 11 -16.50 6.31 7.73
C ALA A 11 -16.34 7.80 8.08
N ASP A 12 -17.20 8.67 7.54
CA ASP A 12 -17.24 10.10 7.87
C ASP A 12 -17.52 10.38 9.34
N GLU A 13 -18.09 9.42 10.08
CA GLU A 13 -18.36 9.57 11.51
C GLU A 13 -17.09 9.47 12.37
N VAL A 14 -15.98 8.95 11.82
CA VAL A 14 -14.77 8.62 12.60
C VAL A 14 -13.49 9.22 11.98
N ILE A 15 -13.42 9.35 10.66
CA ILE A 15 -12.18 9.76 9.96
C ILE A 15 -11.89 11.26 10.11
N LEU A 16 -10.63 11.60 10.39
CA LEU A 16 -10.13 12.99 10.34
C LEU A 16 -9.72 13.38 8.91
N ARG A 17 -9.98 14.63 8.51
CA ARG A 17 -9.75 15.13 7.14
C ARG A 17 -8.87 16.39 7.07
N PRO A 18 -7.64 16.38 7.59
CA PRO A 18 -6.72 17.51 7.43
C PRO A 18 -6.24 17.63 5.98
N THR A 19 -5.76 18.82 5.62
CA THR A 19 -4.91 19.00 4.43
C THR A 19 -3.53 18.40 4.67
N GLY A 20 -2.78 18.11 3.60
CA GLY A 20 -1.41 17.59 3.77
C GLY A 20 -0.47 18.53 4.52
N TYR A 21 -0.73 19.84 4.49
CA TYR A 21 0.04 20.84 5.25
C TYR A 21 -0.28 20.85 6.75
N GLN A 22 -1.51 20.46 7.13
CA GLN A 22 -1.93 20.38 8.53
C GLN A 22 -1.47 19.09 9.19
N LEU A 23 -1.24 18.02 8.43
CA LEU A 23 -0.86 16.72 8.94
C LEU A 23 0.63 16.68 9.33
N THR A 24 0.93 17.18 10.53
CA THR A 24 2.28 17.25 11.12
C THR A 24 2.43 16.31 12.32
N VAL A 25 3.62 16.28 12.94
CA VAL A 25 3.85 15.49 14.18
C VAL A 25 3.06 16.11 15.33
N GLU A 26 3.12 17.43 15.44
CA GLU A 26 2.42 18.22 16.46
C GLU A 26 0.91 18.00 16.37
N TYR A 27 0.35 17.95 15.15
CA TYR A 27 -1.05 17.61 14.93
C TYR A 27 -1.42 16.24 15.53
N LEU A 28 -0.58 15.22 15.35
CA LEU A 28 -0.83 13.89 15.91
C LEU A 28 -0.63 13.83 17.43
N GLU A 29 0.31 14.60 17.98
CA GLU A 29 0.49 14.70 19.43
C GLU A 29 -0.74 15.35 20.09
N GLU A 30 -1.31 16.39 19.48
CA GLU A 30 -2.49 17.10 19.97
C GLU A 30 -3.78 16.28 19.81
N ASN A 31 -3.96 15.60 18.67
CA ASN A 31 -5.22 14.93 18.32
C ASN A 31 -5.19 13.41 18.58
N SER A 32 -4.04 12.86 18.98
CA SER A 32 -3.74 11.42 18.96
C SER A 32 -3.83 10.81 17.55
N PHE A 33 -3.14 9.68 17.34
CA PHE A 33 -3.28 8.88 16.12
C PHE A 33 -4.14 7.63 16.38
N SER A 34 -5.40 7.84 16.78
CA SER A 34 -6.32 6.77 17.22
C SER A 34 -7.44 6.44 16.23
N VAL A 35 -7.61 7.25 15.19
CA VAL A 35 -8.60 7.08 14.12
C VAL A 35 -7.95 7.25 12.75
N PRO A 36 -8.53 6.69 11.67
CA PRO A 36 -7.96 6.87 10.34
C PRO A 36 -7.98 8.34 9.91
N ILE A 37 -6.98 8.72 9.12
CA ILE A 37 -6.83 10.08 8.58
C ILE A 37 -6.89 10.01 7.06
N LEU A 38 -7.82 10.74 6.45
CA LEU A 38 -7.99 10.82 5.00
C LEU A 38 -7.61 12.22 4.49
N VAL A 39 -6.51 12.27 3.74
CA VAL A 39 -6.05 13.49 3.07
C VAL A 39 -6.46 13.43 1.60
N ALA A 40 -7.41 14.28 1.20
CA ALA A 40 -8.02 14.23 -0.13
C ALA A 40 -7.07 14.61 -1.28
N LYS A 41 -6.08 15.49 -1.03
CA LYS A 41 -5.09 15.92 -2.01
C LYS A 41 -3.69 15.73 -1.46
N LYS A 42 -2.78 15.20 -2.28
CA LYS A 42 -1.41 14.90 -1.85
C LYS A 42 -0.56 16.13 -1.50
N ASP A 43 -1.01 17.33 -1.87
CA ASP A 43 -0.28 18.57 -1.63
C ASP A 43 -0.01 18.78 -0.13
N GLY A 44 1.24 19.09 0.20
CA GLY A 44 1.70 19.23 1.59
C GLY A 44 2.19 17.94 2.26
N LEU A 45 1.86 16.74 1.74
CA LEU A 45 2.29 15.47 2.35
C LEU A 45 3.79 15.17 2.22
N GLY A 46 4.50 15.90 1.35
CA GLY A 46 5.93 15.68 1.09
C GLY A 46 6.24 14.28 0.52
N MET A 47 5.28 13.74 -0.24
CA MET A 47 5.41 12.49 -0.98
C MET A 47 5.68 12.77 -2.46
N THR A 48 6.38 11.84 -3.09
CA THR A 48 6.59 11.79 -4.54
C THR A 48 6.05 10.47 -5.02
N VAL A 49 5.24 10.50 -6.07
CA VAL A 49 4.70 9.31 -6.73
C VAL A 49 4.73 9.53 -8.25
N PRO A 50 4.75 8.47 -9.05
CA PRO A 50 4.60 8.57 -10.49
C PRO A 50 3.33 9.33 -10.91
N SER A 51 3.29 9.81 -12.15
CA SER A 51 2.10 10.44 -12.71
C SER A 51 0.95 9.43 -12.85
N SER A 52 -0.29 9.92 -12.99
CA SER A 52 -1.48 9.07 -13.17
C SER A 52 -1.46 8.20 -14.44
N SER A 53 -0.58 8.54 -15.40
CA SER A 53 -0.33 7.74 -16.60
C SER A 53 0.54 6.50 -16.34
N PHE A 54 1.20 6.38 -15.18
CA PHE A 54 2.03 5.23 -14.82
C PHE A 54 1.20 3.94 -14.74
N THR A 55 1.66 2.86 -15.35
CA THR A 55 0.90 1.63 -15.58
C THR A 55 1.50 0.41 -14.88
N VAL A 56 0.76 -0.70 -14.86
CA VAL A 56 1.28 -2.01 -14.40
C VAL A 56 2.45 -2.48 -15.28
N THR A 57 2.48 -2.13 -16.56
CA THR A 57 3.63 -2.38 -17.44
C THR A 57 4.85 -1.56 -17.06
N ASP A 58 4.67 -0.34 -16.54
CA ASP A 58 5.79 0.43 -15.99
C ASP A 58 6.33 -0.20 -14.70
N VAL A 59 5.45 -0.74 -13.82
CA VAL A 59 5.88 -1.51 -12.65
C VAL A 59 6.80 -2.66 -13.08
N GLU A 60 6.37 -3.46 -14.05
CA GLU A 60 7.20 -4.54 -14.63
C GLU A 60 8.56 -4.04 -15.11
N ARG A 61 8.60 -2.91 -15.81
CA ARG A 61 9.83 -2.32 -16.33
C ARG A 61 10.80 -1.89 -15.22
N PHE A 62 10.30 -1.33 -14.13
CA PHE A 62 11.14 -0.83 -13.02
C PHE A 62 11.54 -1.92 -12.03
N VAL A 63 10.68 -2.93 -11.82
CA VAL A 63 10.89 -4.02 -10.85
C VAL A 63 11.56 -5.24 -11.50
N GLY A 64 11.20 -5.57 -12.74
CA GLY A 64 11.72 -6.70 -13.51
C GLY A 64 10.72 -7.84 -13.66
N SER A 65 10.51 -8.29 -14.90
CA SER A 65 9.57 -9.37 -15.27
C SER A 65 9.80 -10.66 -14.49
N GLU A 66 11.06 -11.02 -14.23
CA GLU A 66 11.43 -12.29 -13.60
C GLU A 66 11.26 -12.31 -12.07
N LYS A 67 10.94 -11.18 -11.42
CA LYS A 67 10.72 -11.15 -9.97
C LYS A 67 9.52 -12.04 -9.64
N ILE A 68 9.73 -13.00 -8.74
CA ILE A 68 8.65 -13.82 -8.20
C ILE A 68 7.91 -12.99 -7.16
N ILE A 69 6.60 -12.87 -7.32
CA ILE A 69 5.71 -12.09 -6.46
C ILE A 69 4.66 -12.98 -5.82
N ASP A 70 4.20 -12.59 -4.64
CA ASP A 70 3.05 -13.21 -3.97
C ASP A 70 1.75 -12.63 -4.56
N VAL A 71 0.83 -13.52 -4.91
CA VAL A 71 -0.45 -13.22 -5.57
C VAL A 71 -1.56 -13.98 -4.87
N ILE A 72 -2.65 -13.29 -4.56
CA ILE A 72 -3.82 -13.88 -3.91
C ILE A 72 -4.82 -14.30 -4.98
N ASP A 73 -5.18 -15.59 -5.02
CA ASP A 73 -6.36 -16.07 -5.73
C ASP A 73 -7.60 -15.73 -4.87
N VAL A 74 -8.25 -14.61 -5.20
CA VAL A 74 -9.26 -13.97 -4.35
C VAL A 74 -10.44 -14.90 -4.09
N ALA A 75 -10.88 -15.66 -5.09
CA ALA A 75 -12.01 -16.58 -4.93
C ALA A 75 -11.71 -17.73 -3.96
N ARG A 76 -10.44 -18.12 -3.85
CA ARG A 76 -9.99 -19.22 -2.98
C ARG A 76 -9.44 -18.74 -1.64
N GLN A 77 -9.23 -17.43 -1.48
CA GLN A 77 -8.51 -16.84 -0.36
C GLN A 77 -7.19 -17.59 -0.12
N ALA A 78 -6.45 -17.85 -1.21
CA ALA A 78 -5.24 -18.66 -1.19
C ALA A 78 -4.10 -17.95 -1.90
N ASP A 79 -2.92 -18.04 -1.30
CA ASP A 79 -1.70 -17.47 -1.86
C ASP A 79 -1.11 -18.39 -2.94
N CYS A 80 -0.59 -17.76 -3.98
CA CYS A 80 0.24 -18.39 -4.99
C CYS A 80 1.39 -17.47 -5.36
N LYS A 81 2.42 -18.02 -6.01
CA LYS A 81 3.56 -17.27 -6.52
C LYS A 81 3.57 -17.30 -8.04
N MET A 82 3.93 -16.18 -8.67
CA MET A 82 4.18 -16.13 -10.11
C MET A 82 5.19 -15.05 -10.46
N LYS A 83 5.67 -15.04 -11.70
CA LYS A 83 6.51 -13.94 -12.20
C LYS A 83 5.69 -12.67 -12.36
N LEU A 84 6.29 -11.52 -12.08
CA LEU A 84 5.65 -10.23 -12.30
C LEU A 84 5.19 -10.06 -13.75
N GLY A 85 5.98 -10.50 -14.73
CA GLY A 85 5.59 -10.43 -16.15
C GLY A 85 4.34 -11.26 -16.47
N ASP A 86 4.19 -12.43 -15.85
CA ASP A 86 2.98 -13.26 -16.00
C ASP A 86 1.75 -12.56 -15.40
N PHE A 87 1.91 -11.94 -14.23
CA PHE A 87 0.85 -11.15 -13.62
C PHE A 87 0.48 -9.94 -14.47
N VAL A 88 1.45 -9.20 -15.02
CA VAL A 88 1.21 -8.04 -15.90
C VAL A 88 0.50 -8.46 -17.18
N LYS A 89 0.88 -9.59 -17.77
CA LYS A 89 0.19 -10.19 -18.91
C LYS A 89 -1.26 -10.55 -18.58
N TYR A 90 -1.49 -11.18 -17.43
CA TYR A 90 -2.83 -11.46 -16.91
C TYR A 90 -3.64 -10.17 -16.69
N TYR A 91 -3.04 -9.17 -16.06
CA TYR A 91 -3.68 -7.89 -15.73
C TYR A 91 -4.14 -7.17 -17.00
N ASN A 92 -3.32 -7.14 -18.04
CA ASN A 92 -3.65 -6.48 -19.31
C ASN A 92 -4.54 -7.34 -20.24
N SER A 93 -4.84 -8.58 -19.89
CA SER A 93 -5.76 -9.43 -20.65
C SER A 93 -7.20 -8.92 -20.57
N SER A 94 -7.93 -8.96 -21.69
CA SER A 94 -9.38 -8.71 -21.74
C SER A 94 -10.20 -9.84 -21.12
N CYS A 95 -9.65 -11.04 -21.04
CA CYS A 95 -10.28 -12.20 -20.43
C CYS A 95 -9.45 -12.66 -19.22
N ARG A 96 -10.03 -12.51 -18.02
CA ARG A 96 -9.41 -12.86 -16.75
C ARG A 96 -10.25 -13.96 -16.08
N PRO A 97 -9.88 -15.25 -16.21
CA PRO A 97 -10.70 -16.35 -15.70
C PRO A 97 -10.70 -16.48 -14.17
N LYS A 98 -9.79 -15.76 -13.51
CA LYS A 98 -9.66 -15.66 -12.05
C LYS A 98 -9.56 -14.19 -11.65
N VAL A 99 -9.88 -13.88 -10.40
CA VAL A 99 -9.59 -12.59 -9.77
C VAL A 99 -8.30 -12.77 -8.97
N LEU A 100 -7.23 -12.12 -9.42
CA LEU A 100 -5.92 -12.17 -8.79
C LEU A 100 -5.55 -10.78 -8.24
N ASN A 101 -5.01 -10.75 -7.04
CA ASN A 101 -4.66 -9.51 -6.35
C ASN A 101 -3.19 -9.54 -5.90
N VAL A 102 -2.49 -8.42 -6.05
CA VAL A 102 -1.13 -8.22 -5.54
C VAL A 102 -1.16 -7.10 -4.52
N ILE A 103 -0.86 -7.42 -3.26
CA ILE A 103 -0.80 -6.43 -2.17
C ILE A 103 0.57 -6.36 -1.48
N SER A 104 1.44 -7.36 -1.71
CA SER A 104 2.68 -7.54 -0.95
C SER A 104 3.95 -7.31 -1.77
N LEU A 105 3.86 -6.62 -2.92
CA LEU A 105 5.04 -6.31 -3.74
C LEU A 105 5.85 -5.17 -3.12
N GLU A 106 6.77 -5.52 -2.23
CA GLU A 106 7.79 -4.61 -1.71
C GLU A 106 8.83 -4.31 -2.80
N PHE A 107 9.14 -3.02 -2.98
CA PHE A 107 9.97 -2.58 -4.10
C PHE A 107 11.12 -1.65 -3.70
N SER A 108 11.42 -1.50 -2.40
CA SER A 108 12.47 -0.58 -1.93
C SER A 108 13.86 -0.93 -2.49
N ASP A 109 14.10 -2.20 -2.82
CA ASP A 109 15.33 -2.73 -3.42
C ASP A 109 15.39 -2.62 -4.96
N THR A 110 14.40 -2.00 -5.60
CA THR A 110 14.28 -1.93 -7.06
C THR A 110 14.46 -0.51 -7.60
N ARG A 111 14.54 -0.37 -8.93
CA ARG A 111 14.58 0.96 -9.58
C ARG A 111 13.30 1.76 -9.40
N LEU A 112 12.17 1.11 -9.06
CA LEU A 112 10.91 1.79 -8.77
C LEU A 112 11.01 2.66 -7.50
N SER A 113 11.90 2.28 -6.57
CA SER A 113 12.13 3.02 -5.33
C SER A 113 12.53 4.47 -5.58
N ASN A 114 13.22 4.75 -6.69
CA ASN A 114 13.67 6.09 -7.08
C ASN A 114 12.52 7.01 -7.54
N LEU A 115 11.36 6.45 -7.87
CA LEU A 115 10.19 7.22 -8.32
C LEU A 115 9.20 7.51 -7.18
N VAL A 116 9.38 6.87 -6.03
CA VAL A 116 8.45 6.94 -4.91
C VAL A 116 9.16 7.40 -3.65
N GLU A 117 8.72 8.54 -3.13
CA GLU A 117 9.06 9.02 -1.81
C GLU A 117 7.80 8.95 -0.95
N THR A 118 7.88 8.30 0.21
CA THR A 118 6.73 8.10 1.12
C THR A 118 6.19 9.45 1.66
N PRO A 119 5.11 9.50 2.46
CA PRO A 119 4.74 10.74 3.13
C PRO A 119 5.82 11.19 4.13
N LYS A 120 6.08 12.50 4.21
CA LYS A 120 7.08 13.08 5.12
C LYS A 120 6.80 12.73 6.58
N LEU A 121 5.54 12.72 6.98
CA LEU A 121 5.13 12.35 8.34
C LEU A 121 5.50 10.90 8.68
N VAL A 122 5.31 9.97 7.73
CA VAL A 122 5.67 8.56 7.91
C VAL A 122 7.17 8.40 8.17
N ARG A 123 8.02 9.09 7.40
CA ARG A 123 9.47 9.09 7.65
C ARG A 123 9.83 9.66 9.01
N LYS A 124 9.16 10.72 9.46
CA LYS A 124 9.39 11.32 10.78
C LYS A 124 9.03 10.39 11.95
N LEU A 125 8.02 9.55 11.80
CA LEU A 125 7.51 8.70 12.89
C LEU A 125 8.08 7.28 12.87
N SER A 126 8.53 6.80 11.71
CA SER A 126 8.99 5.43 11.52
C SER A 126 10.14 5.09 12.47
N TRP A 127 9.95 4.08 13.31
CA TRP A 127 11.03 3.56 14.17
C TRP A 127 12.18 2.99 13.35
N VAL A 128 11.88 2.29 12.25
CA VAL A 128 12.92 1.73 11.38
C VAL A 128 13.75 2.84 10.74
N GLU A 129 13.13 3.98 10.41
CA GLU A 129 13.85 5.11 9.80
C GLU A 129 14.73 5.86 10.78
N ASN A 130 14.23 6.09 12.01
CA ASN A 130 14.87 7.02 12.95
C ASN A 130 15.68 6.33 14.06
N LEU A 131 15.38 5.07 14.37
CA LEU A 131 15.89 4.38 15.55
C LEU A 131 16.62 3.07 15.24
N TRP A 132 16.54 2.55 14.00
CA TRP A 132 17.25 1.32 13.64
C TRP A 132 18.76 1.58 13.53
N PRO A 133 19.60 0.92 14.34
CA PRO A 133 21.03 1.19 14.34
C PRO A 133 21.72 0.61 13.09
N GLU A 134 22.60 1.39 12.47
CA GLU A 134 23.40 0.92 11.31
C GLU A 134 24.33 -0.24 11.67
N SER A 135 24.76 -0.30 12.92
CA SER A 135 25.60 -1.38 13.47
C SER A 135 24.80 -2.62 13.91
N SER A 136 23.50 -2.67 13.65
CA SER A 136 22.68 -3.83 13.99
C SER A 136 23.21 -5.10 13.33
N LEU A 137 23.27 -6.19 14.09
CA LEU A 137 23.53 -7.53 13.55
C LEU A 137 22.28 -8.15 12.91
N PHE A 138 21.10 -7.54 13.13
CA PHE A 138 19.84 -7.97 12.56
C PHE A 138 19.56 -7.28 11.23
N GLU A 139 18.88 -7.99 10.33
CA GLU A 139 18.44 -7.44 9.06
C GLU A 139 17.46 -6.28 9.28
N ARG A 140 17.72 -5.15 8.62
CA ARG A 140 16.85 -3.98 8.66
C ARG A 140 15.52 -4.32 7.98
N PRO A 141 14.35 -4.13 8.64
CA PRO A 141 13.07 -4.40 8.01
C PRO A 141 12.86 -3.55 6.74
N SER A 142 12.56 -4.18 5.61
CA SER A 142 12.18 -3.52 4.35
C SER A 142 10.67 -3.65 4.14
N VAL A 143 9.91 -2.69 4.65
CA VAL A 143 8.44 -2.70 4.67
C VAL A 143 7.84 -1.30 4.41
N GLN A 144 8.60 -0.42 3.75
CA GLN A 144 8.23 0.99 3.63
C GLN A 144 7.50 1.31 2.31
N LYS A 145 7.73 0.53 1.25
CA LYS A 145 7.23 0.81 -0.09
C LYS A 145 6.63 -0.44 -0.75
N TYR A 146 5.30 -0.49 -0.78
CA TYR A 146 4.53 -1.55 -1.43
C TYR A 146 3.79 -1.04 -2.67
N CYS A 147 3.82 -1.81 -3.74
CA CYS A 147 3.04 -1.55 -4.95
C CYS A 147 1.85 -2.51 -4.99
N LEU A 148 0.64 -1.96 -4.89
CA LEU A 148 -0.58 -2.73 -4.92
C LEU A 148 -1.18 -2.72 -6.34
N MET A 149 -1.55 -3.89 -6.84
CA MET A 149 -2.16 -4.06 -8.16
C MET A 149 -3.30 -5.07 -8.04
N GLY A 150 -4.52 -4.57 -7.92
CA GLY A 150 -5.74 -5.36 -7.92
C GLY A 150 -6.55 -5.17 -9.20
N VAL A 151 -7.20 -6.22 -9.66
CA VAL A 151 -8.27 -6.11 -10.67
C VAL A 151 -9.60 -5.81 -9.96
N GLN A 152 -10.60 -5.38 -10.72
CA GLN A 152 -11.97 -5.24 -10.21
C GLN A 152 -12.40 -6.51 -9.44
N ASP A 153 -13.18 -6.32 -8.37
CA ASP A 153 -13.68 -7.37 -7.47
C ASP A 153 -12.60 -8.07 -6.61
N SER A 154 -11.38 -7.53 -6.59
CA SER A 154 -10.36 -7.97 -5.63
C SER A 154 -10.76 -7.64 -4.19
N TYR A 155 -10.64 -8.61 -3.30
CA TYR A 155 -10.98 -8.50 -1.89
C TYR A 155 -9.90 -9.13 -1.02
N THR A 156 -9.56 -8.45 0.07
CA THR A 156 -8.71 -8.96 1.14
C THR A 156 -9.55 -8.99 2.40
N ASP A 157 -9.62 -10.14 3.05
CA ASP A 157 -10.44 -10.29 4.25
C ASP A 157 -9.93 -9.45 5.43
N PHE A 158 -10.79 -9.26 6.42
CA PHE A 158 -10.47 -8.45 7.60
C PHE A 158 -9.21 -8.99 8.31
N HIS A 159 -8.27 -8.08 8.58
CA HIS A 159 -7.03 -8.40 9.28
C HIS A 159 -6.50 -7.17 10.03
N ILE A 160 -5.50 -7.42 10.87
CA ILE A 160 -4.68 -6.39 11.49
C ILE A 160 -3.32 -6.45 10.80
N ASP A 161 -2.77 -5.29 10.44
CA ASP A 161 -1.44 -5.21 9.82
C ASP A 161 -0.38 -5.88 10.70
N PHE A 162 0.57 -6.54 10.04
CA PHE A 162 1.60 -7.32 10.74
C PHE A 162 2.38 -6.45 11.72
N GLY A 163 2.67 -7.02 12.90
CA GLY A 163 3.37 -6.32 13.97
C GLY A 163 2.58 -5.17 14.61
N GLY A 164 1.28 -5.03 14.32
CA GLY A 164 0.47 -3.90 14.83
C GLY A 164 0.92 -2.56 14.25
N THR A 165 1.43 -2.58 13.02
CA THR A 165 1.95 -1.38 12.36
C THR A 165 0.83 -0.42 11.97
N SER A 166 1.16 0.87 11.90
CA SER A 166 0.34 1.84 11.17
C SER A 166 0.72 1.83 9.69
N VAL A 167 -0.25 2.08 8.81
CA VAL A 167 -0.07 2.06 7.35
C VAL A 167 -0.51 3.36 6.71
N TRP A 168 0.06 3.68 5.56
CA TRP A 168 -0.40 4.74 4.68
C TRP A 168 -0.71 4.17 3.29
N TYR A 169 -1.80 4.62 2.68
CA TYR A 169 -2.20 4.22 1.34
C TYR A 169 -2.38 5.43 0.43
N HIS A 170 -1.99 5.28 -0.83
CA HIS A 170 -2.23 6.26 -1.89
C HIS A 170 -2.75 5.56 -3.13
N VAL A 171 -3.98 5.88 -3.53
CA VAL A 171 -4.58 5.37 -4.76
C VAL A 171 -4.12 6.23 -5.94
N LEU A 172 -3.41 5.62 -6.87
CA LEU A 172 -2.94 6.31 -8.08
C LEU A 172 -4.00 6.30 -9.19
N LYS A 173 -4.76 5.21 -9.32
CA LYS A 173 -5.87 5.02 -10.26
C LYS A 173 -6.81 3.92 -9.80
#